data_AF-A0A346N3Y5-F1
#
_entry.id   AF-A0A346N3Y5-F1
#
_cell.length_a   1.000
_cell.length_b   1.000
_cell.length_c   1.000
_cell.angle_alpha   90.00
_cell.angle_beta   90.00
_cell.angle_gamma   90.00
#
_symmetry.space_group_name_H-M   'P 1'
#
loop_
_entity.id
_entity.type
_entity.pdbx_description
1 polymer ?
#
loop_
_entity_poly.entity_id
_entity_poly.type
_entity_poly.pdbx_seq_one_letter_code
_entity_poly.pdbx_strand_id
1 'polypeptide(L)'
;MRRALTAILLAALAACASAPKTSPELDALRAQLEKLENDPQLGGLAPVAMVEADRAIDAAVVSLTTGDGQLEQKLYLAGSRVAIARAHAQRRSVENRIRALSKVQEQAVPVSQEVEGVIAIPPPELRPEPVAPKAPELPPQAPRETPRKSALPPPP
;
A
#
# COMPACT_ATOMS: atom_id res chain seq x y z
N MET A 1 -46.26 38.29 48.25
CA MET A 1 -46.11 37.95 46.82
C MET A 1 -44.71 38.21 46.25
N ARG A 2 -44.05 39.35 46.53
CA ARG A 2 -42.66 39.63 46.05
C ARG A 2 -41.60 38.58 46.42
N ARG A 3 -41.69 37.96 47.61
CA ARG A 3 -40.76 36.89 48.04
C ARG A 3 -40.93 35.56 47.30
N ALA A 4 -42.10 35.31 46.72
CA ALA A 4 -42.35 34.11 45.93
C ALA A 4 -41.74 34.23 44.52
N LEU A 5 -41.75 35.44 43.95
CA LEU A 5 -41.11 35.74 42.66
C LEU A 5 -39.58 35.60 42.71
N THR A 6 -38.93 35.96 43.82
CA THR A 6 -37.48 35.79 43.99
C THR A 6 -37.04 34.33 44.09
N ALA A 7 -37.90 33.45 44.63
CA ALA A 7 -37.58 32.03 44.75
C ALA A 7 -37.65 31.28 43.41
N ILE A 8 -38.58 31.67 42.53
CA ILE A 8 -38.74 31.07 41.20
C ILE A 8 -37.56 31.43 40.28
N LEU A 9 -37.04 32.67 40.40
CA LEU A 9 -35.91 33.11 39.60
C LEU A 9 -34.59 32.42 40.01
N LEU A 10 -34.40 32.10 41.29
CA LEU A 10 -33.23 31.34 41.76
C LEU A 10 -33.29 29.86 41.33
N ALA A 11 -34.49 29.26 41.26
CA ALA A 11 -34.65 27.89 40.81
C ALA A 11 -34.36 27.71 39.31
N ALA A 12 -34.61 28.74 38.50
CA ALA A 12 -34.34 28.71 37.06
C ALA A 12 -32.83 28.70 36.72
N LEU A 13 -31.96 29.26 37.57
CA LEU A 13 -30.51 29.25 37.34
C LEU A 13 -29.84 27.89 37.63
N ALA A 14 -30.43 27.07 38.50
CA ALA A 14 -29.86 25.75 38.84
C ALA A 14 -30.03 24.71 37.73
N ALA A 15 -30.95 24.93 36.79
CA ALA A 15 -31.21 24.00 35.68
C ALA A 15 -30.17 24.09 34.54
N CYS A 16 -29.41 25.18 34.42
CA CYS A 16 -28.40 25.34 33.36
C CYS A 16 -27.02 24.77 33.71
N ALA A 17 -26.80 24.25 34.92
CA ALA A 17 -25.49 23.74 35.34
C ALA A 17 -25.28 22.23 35.12
N SER A 18 -26.29 21.52 34.59
CA SER A 18 -26.19 20.08 34.37
C SER A 18 -25.56 19.76 33.01
N ALA A 19 -24.23 19.78 32.94
CA ALA A 19 -23.50 19.30 31.77
C ALA A 19 -23.78 17.80 31.53
N PRO A 20 -23.96 17.37 30.27
CA PRO A 20 -24.23 15.97 29.94
C PRO A 20 -23.02 15.09 30.29
N LYS A 21 -23.29 13.98 30.99
CA LYS A 21 -22.27 13.00 31.43
C LYS A 21 -21.78 12.06 30.32
N THR A 22 -22.23 12.27 29.09
CA THR A 22 -21.97 11.42 27.93
C THR A 22 -21.68 12.28 26.71
N SER A 23 -20.65 11.93 25.94
CA SER A 23 -20.32 12.60 24.69
C SER A 23 -20.46 11.61 23.52
N PRO A 24 -21.35 11.85 22.54
CA PRO A 24 -21.50 10.97 21.39
C PRO A 24 -20.23 10.93 20.51
N GLU A 25 -19.44 12.01 20.52
CA GLU A 25 -18.17 12.06 19.80
C GLU A 25 -17.12 11.13 20.41
N LEU A 26 -17.09 11.04 21.75
CA LEU A 26 -16.19 10.13 22.46
C LEU A 26 -16.52 8.66 22.13
N ASP A 27 -17.80 8.31 22.11
CA ASP A 27 -18.25 6.96 21.75
C ASP A 27 -17.90 6.63 20.29
N ALA A 28 -18.05 7.61 19.38
CA ALA A 28 -17.63 7.45 17.99
C ALA A 28 -16.12 7.20 17.86
N LEU A 29 -15.29 7.91 18.65
CA LEU A 29 -13.83 7.72 18.63
C LEU A 29 -13.41 6.34 19.12
N ARG A 30 -14.03 5.84 20.20
CA ARG A 30 -13.82 4.48 20.69
C ARG A 30 -14.17 3.44 19.64
N ALA A 31 -15.35 3.57 19.02
CA ALA A 31 -15.78 2.68 17.96
C ALA A 31 -14.84 2.72 16.73
N GLN A 32 -14.27 3.89 16.41
CA GLN A 32 -13.30 4.01 15.32
C GLN A 32 -11.96 3.33 15.63
N LEU A 33 -11.49 3.44 16.88
CA LEU A 33 -10.27 2.76 17.31
C LEU A 33 -10.49 1.24 17.36
N GLU A 34 -11.58 0.78 17.98
CA GLU A 34 -11.93 -0.64 18.04
C GLU A 34 -12.07 -1.24 16.62
N LYS A 35 -12.70 -0.52 15.70
CA LYS A 35 -12.79 -0.95 14.29
C LYS A 35 -11.40 -1.07 13.65
N LEU A 36 -10.47 -0.18 13.98
CA LEU A 36 -9.12 -0.20 13.45
C LEU A 36 -8.31 -1.37 14.03
N GLU A 37 -8.44 -1.65 15.32
CA GLU A 37 -7.77 -2.76 16.02
C GLU A 37 -8.26 -4.13 15.54
N ASN A 38 -9.56 -4.23 15.25
CA ASN A 38 -10.18 -5.46 14.74
C ASN A 38 -10.09 -5.60 13.21
N ASP A 39 -9.50 -4.64 12.51
CA ASP A 39 -9.31 -4.73 11.06
C ASP A 39 -8.27 -5.83 10.75
N PRO A 40 -8.63 -6.90 10.00
CA PRO A 40 -7.71 -8.00 9.73
C PRO A 40 -6.50 -7.60 8.88
N GLN A 41 -6.57 -6.48 8.16
CA GLN A 41 -5.48 -5.96 7.35
C GLN A 41 -4.65 -4.91 8.09
N LEU A 42 -5.23 -4.18 9.06
CA LEU A 42 -4.61 -3.01 9.67
C LEU A 42 -4.33 -3.13 11.18
N GLY A 43 -5.08 -3.96 11.92
CA GLY A 43 -5.09 -4.03 13.38
C GLY A 43 -3.75 -4.32 14.04
N GLY A 44 -2.90 -5.14 13.40
CA GLY A 44 -1.56 -5.43 13.90
C GLY A 44 -0.46 -4.49 13.39
N LEU A 45 -0.78 -3.54 12.52
CA LEU A 45 0.22 -2.84 11.72
C LEU A 45 0.67 -1.51 12.33
N ALA A 46 0.02 -0.97 13.37
CA ALA A 46 0.47 0.27 14.01
C ALA A 46 0.24 0.30 15.54
N PRO A 47 0.75 -0.67 16.31
CA PRO A 47 0.43 -0.83 17.73
C PRO A 47 0.81 0.41 18.58
N VAL A 48 1.95 1.04 18.29
CA VAL A 48 2.36 2.26 19.02
C VAL A 48 1.37 3.40 18.82
N ALA A 49 0.96 3.64 17.57
CA ALA A 49 0.03 4.72 17.26
C ALA A 49 -1.39 4.43 17.77
N MET A 50 -1.79 3.16 17.82
CA MET A 50 -3.05 2.74 18.45
C MET A 50 -3.07 3.02 19.96
N VAL A 51 -1.99 2.69 20.67
CA VAL A 51 -1.85 3.02 22.10
C VAL A 51 -1.86 4.53 22.35
N GLU A 52 -1.25 5.32 21.46
CA GLU A 52 -1.32 6.78 21.56
C GLU A 52 -2.73 7.33 21.33
N ALA A 53 -3.50 6.71 20.44
CA ALA A 53 -4.91 7.05 20.21
C ALA A 53 -5.78 6.72 21.42
N ASP A 54 -5.59 5.52 22.00
CA ASP A 54 -6.28 5.09 23.21
C ASP A 54 -6.03 6.05 24.39
N ARG A 55 -4.76 6.40 24.65
CA ARG A 55 -4.41 7.38 25.69
C ARG A 55 -5.04 8.76 25.47
N ALA A 56 -5.20 9.18 24.21
CA ALA A 56 -5.84 10.45 23.91
C ALA A 56 -7.35 10.41 24.14
N ILE A 57 -7.99 9.26 23.84
CA ILE A 57 -9.40 9.00 24.18
C ILE A 57 -9.56 9.02 25.71
N ASP A 58 -8.69 8.36 26.46
CA ASP A 58 -8.71 8.40 27.93
C ASP A 58 -8.57 9.81 28.49
N ALA A 59 -7.72 10.65 27.90
CA ALA A 59 -7.60 12.04 28.30
C ALA A 59 -8.93 12.81 28.09
N ALA A 60 -9.66 12.52 27.00
CA ALA A 60 -10.98 13.10 26.77
C ALA A 60 -12.04 12.59 27.76
N VAL A 61 -11.96 11.31 28.16
CA VAL A 61 -12.80 10.75 29.23
C VAL A 61 -12.58 11.51 30.53
N VAL A 62 -11.31 11.70 30.92
CA VAL A 62 -10.95 12.43 32.13
C VAL A 62 -11.55 13.84 32.09
N SER A 63 -11.35 14.59 31.01
CA SER A 63 -11.92 15.95 30.87
C SER A 63 -13.45 15.98 30.91
N LEU A 64 -14.15 14.97 30.35
CA LEU A 64 -15.61 14.85 30.48
C LEU A 64 -16.03 14.64 31.94
N THR A 65 -15.30 13.82 32.70
CA THR A 65 -15.63 13.51 34.09
C THR A 65 -15.30 14.64 35.06
N THR A 66 -14.19 15.35 34.84
CA THR A 66 -13.75 16.46 35.68
C THR A 66 -14.47 17.76 35.37
N GLY A 67 -14.99 17.92 34.14
CA GLY A 67 -15.63 19.15 33.69
C GLY A 67 -14.65 20.32 33.58
N ASP A 68 -13.39 20.04 33.23
CA ASP A 68 -12.28 21.01 33.19
C ASP A 68 -12.36 22.04 32.03
N GLY A 69 -13.40 21.95 31.19
CA GLY A 69 -13.59 22.82 30.03
C GLY A 69 -12.67 22.51 28.85
N GLN A 70 -11.86 21.44 28.90
CA GLN A 70 -10.94 21.06 27.82
C GLN A 70 -11.48 19.94 26.92
N LEU A 71 -12.70 19.48 27.15
CA LEU A 71 -13.29 18.34 26.45
C LEU A 71 -13.15 18.44 24.92
N GLU A 72 -13.52 19.57 24.33
CA GLU A 72 -13.45 19.78 22.87
C GLU A 72 -12.02 19.65 22.33
N GLN A 73 -11.04 20.24 23.02
CA GLN A 73 -9.64 20.12 22.65
C GLN A 73 -9.14 18.68 22.76
N LYS A 74 -9.53 17.95 23.80
CA LYS A 74 -9.14 16.54 23.98
C LYS A 74 -9.77 15.65 22.92
N LEU A 75 -11.04 15.87 22.56
CA LEU A 75 -11.73 15.15 21.50
C LEU A 75 -11.04 15.37 20.14
N TYR A 76 -10.68 16.63 19.82
CA TYR A 76 -9.91 16.94 18.62
C TYR A 76 -8.57 16.19 18.56
N LEU A 77 -7.83 16.17 19.68
CA LEU A 77 -6.55 15.47 19.76
C LEU A 77 -6.73 13.95 19.64
N ALA A 78 -7.74 13.39 20.29
CA ALA A 78 -8.07 11.96 20.21
C ALA A 78 -8.42 11.55 18.77
N GLY A 79 -9.29 12.30 18.09
CA GLY A 79 -9.61 12.07 16.68
C GLY A 79 -8.39 12.15 15.77
N SER A 80 -7.52 13.14 16.00
CA SER A 80 -6.26 13.27 15.26
C SER A 80 -5.36 12.04 15.45
N ARG A 81 -5.27 11.52 16.68
CA ARG A 81 -4.44 10.33 16.97
C ARG A 81 -5.00 9.06 16.34
N VAL A 82 -6.33 8.88 16.34
CA VAL A 82 -6.99 7.76 15.63
C VAL A 82 -6.69 7.82 14.13
N ALA A 83 -6.75 9.01 13.53
CA ALA A 83 -6.42 9.21 12.11
C ALA A 83 -4.94 8.88 11.81
N ILE A 84 -4.02 9.31 12.68
CA ILE A 84 -2.60 8.97 12.58
C ILE A 84 -2.39 7.46 12.68
N ALA A 85 -3.01 6.79 13.65
CA ALA A 85 -2.92 5.34 13.81
C ALA A 85 -3.33 4.59 12.54
N ARG A 86 -4.44 5.01 11.92
CA ARG A 86 -4.90 4.46 10.64
C ARG A 86 -3.88 4.71 9.52
N ALA A 87 -3.36 5.92 9.38
CA ALA A 87 -2.39 6.26 8.36
C ALA A 87 -1.10 5.43 8.50
N HIS A 88 -0.61 5.25 9.74
CA HIS A 88 0.54 4.39 10.01
C HIS A 88 0.27 2.93 9.63
N ALA A 89 -0.89 2.39 9.98
CA ALA A 89 -1.27 1.02 9.64
C ALA A 89 -1.34 0.82 8.12
N GLN A 90 -1.97 1.77 7.42
CA GLN A 90 -2.07 1.75 5.96
C GLN A 90 -0.70 1.81 5.29
N ARG A 91 0.20 2.67 5.79
CA ARG A 91 1.57 2.76 5.29
C ARG A 91 2.30 1.42 5.42
N ARG A 92 2.25 0.81 6.61
CA ARG A 92 2.86 -0.51 6.84
C ARG A 92 2.24 -1.61 5.98
N SER A 93 0.93 -1.56 5.71
CA SER A 93 0.28 -2.51 4.81
C SER A 93 0.86 -2.41 3.39
N VAL A 94 1.03 -1.18 2.87
CA VAL A 94 1.63 -0.95 1.55
C VAL A 94 3.10 -1.38 1.53
N GLU A 95 3.89 -1.03 2.55
CA GLU A 95 5.28 -1.47 2.70
C GLU A 95 5.40 -3.01 2.68
N ASN A 96 4.49 -3.71 3.37
CA ASN A 96 4.44 -5.17 3.38
C ASN A 96 4.12 -5.75 2.00
N ARG A 97 3.20 -5.13 1.24
CA ARG A 97 2.89 -5.54 -0.14
C ARG A 97 4.07 -5.38 -1.08
N ILE A 98 4.77 -4.23 -1.01
CA ILE A 98 5.98 -3.98 -1.80
C ILE A 98 7.03 -5.05 -1.48
N ARG A 99 7.28 -5.32 -0.18
CA ARG A 99 8.24 -6.33 0.25
C ARG A 99 7.87 -7.73 -0.24
N ALA A 100 6.59 -8.08 -0.26
CA ALA A 100 6.13 -9.37 -0.78
C ALA A 100 6.40 -9.50 -2.29
N LEU A 101 6.12 -8.44 -3.06
CA LEU A 101 6.36 -8.42 -4.51
C LEU A 101 7.85 -8.48 -4.87
N SER A 102 8.71 -7.77 -4.13
CA SER A 102 10.17 -7.82 -4.34
C SER A 102 10.73 -9.23 -4.15
N LYS A 103 10.25 -9.98 -3.15
CA LYS A 103 10.67 -11.38 -2.94
C LYS A 103 10.28 -12.30 -4.11
N VAL A 104 9.11 -12.09 -4.69
CA VAL A 104 8.67 -12.86 -5.87
C VAL A 104 9.57 -12.53 -7.07
N GLN A 105 9.93 -11.27 -7.24
CA GLN A 105 10.85 -10.85 -8.32
C GLN A 105 12.24 -11.46 -8.14
N GLU A 106 12.82 -11.41 -6.95
CA GLU A 106 14.14 -12.00 -6.65
C GLU A 106 14.15 -13.52 -6.93
N GLN A 107 13.07 -14.22 -6.56
CA GLN A 107 12.93 -15.66 -6.82
C GLN A 107 12.76 -16.00 -8.30
N ALA A 108 12.28 -15.07 -9.13
CA ALA A 108 12.11 -15.26 -10.57
C ALA A 108 13.40 -14.98 -11.39
N VAL A 109 14.42 -14.35 -10.79
CA VAL A 109 15.66 -13.93 -11.46
C VAL A 109 16.85 -14.94 -11.45
N PRO A 110 16.78 -16.22 -11.02
CA PRO A 110 17.93 -17.12 -11.16
C PRO A 110 18.15 -17.76 -12.55
N VAL A 111 17.30 -17.51 -13.57
CA VAL A 111 17.36 -18.25 -14.85
C VAL A 111 18.23 -17.59 -15.94
N SER A 112 18.60 -16.32 -15.81
CA SER A 112 19.29 -15.59 -16.90
C SER A 112 20.83 -15.58 -16.83
N GLN A 113 21.45 -16.05 -15.74
CA GLN A 113 22.91 -15.96 -15.59
C GLN A 113 23.72 -17.17 -16.10
N GLU A 114 23.08 -18.27 -16.52
CA GLU A 114 23.81 -19.44 -17.07
C GLU A 114 24.07 -19.37 -18.59
N VAL A 115 23.51 -18.39 -19.31
CA VAL A 115 23.64 -18.34 -20.79
C VAL A 115 24.81 -17.46 -21.27
N GLU A 116 25.44 -16.68 -20.39
CA GLU A 116 26.53 -15.76 -20.78
C GLU A 116 27.95 -16.36 -20.66
N GLY A 117 28.06 -17.68 -20.45
CA GLY A 117 29.34 -18.40 -20.35
C GLY A 117 29.69 -19.35 -21.50
N VAL A 118 28.79 -19.57 -22.48
CA VAL A 118 28.91 -20.66 -23.47
C VAL A 118 29.10 -20.18 -24.92
N ILE A 119 29.64 -18.97 -25.14
CA ILE A 119 30.12 -18.58 -26.48
C ILE A 119 31.53 -17.99 -26.36
N ALA A 120 32.49 -18.85 -26.00
CA ALA A 120 33.88 -18.60 -26.34
C ALA A 120 34.04 -18.75 -27.87
N ILE A 121 34.08 -17.62 -28.59
CA ILE A 121 34.47 -17.57 -30.00
C ILE A 121 35.97 -17.93 -30.04
N PRO A 122 36.40 -19.05 -30.67
CA PRO A 122 37.82 -19.32 -30.82
C PRO A 122 38.47 -18.28 -31.75
N PRO A 123 39.75 -17.90 -31.52
CA PRO A 123 40.41 -16.87 -32.30
C PRO A 123 40.56 -17.28 -33.77
N PRO A 124 40.55 -16.31 -34.71
CA PRO A 124 40.65 -16.61 -36.14
C PRO A 124 42.09 -17.04 -36.46
N GLU A 125 42.27 -18.30 -36.86
CA GLU A 125 43.54 -18.73 -37.47
C GLU A 125 43.79 -17.97 -38.78
N LEU A 126 45.00 -17.39 -38.88
CA LEU A 126 45.56 -16.76 -40.07
C LEU A 126 45.62 -17.77 -41.23
N ARG A 127 44.73 -17.64 -42.22
CA ARG A 127 44.86 -18.36 -43.50
C ARG A 127 45.91 -17.66 -44.37
N PRO A 128 46.89 -18.37 -44.96
CA PRO A 128 47.78 -17.77 -45.96
C PRO A 128 47.02 -17.47 -47.26
N GLU A 129 47.40 -16.36 -47.89
CA GLU A 129 46.81 -15.77 -49.11
C GLU A 129 46.66 -16.75 -50.30
N PRO A 130 45.61 -16.58 -51.14
CA PRO A 130 45.37 -17.45 -52.29
C PRO A 130 46.17 -16.98 -53.52
N VAL A 131 47.03 -17.84 -54.07
CA VAL A 131 47.61 -17.67 -55.41
C VAL A 131 46.60 -18.16 -56.46
N ALA A 132 46.20 -17.29 -57.38
CA ALA A 132 45.36 -17.61 -58.55
C ALA A 132 46.22 -18.03 -59.76
N PRO A 133 45.64 -18.48 -60.91
CA PRO A 133 44.87 -19.71 -61.13
C PRO A 133 45.44 -20.52 -62.32
N LYS A 134 44.95 -21.76 -62.54
CA LYS A 134 44.99 -22.42 -63.87
C LYS A 134 43.72 -23.26 -64.08
N ALA A 135 42.89 -22.87 -65.06
CA ALA A 135 41.79 -23.66 -65.65
C ALA A 135 42.37 -24.75 -66.59
N PRO A 136 41.63 -25.74 -67.15
CA PRO A 136 40.17 -25.97 -67.26
C PRO A 136 39.75 -27.37 -66.71
N GLU A 137 38.50 -27.86 -66.64
CA GLU A 137 37.57 -28.22 -67.74
C GLU A 137 36.20 -28.62 -67.14
N LEU A 138 35.11 -28.31 -67.85
CA LEU A 138 33.70 -28.53 -67.45
C LEU A 138 33.21 -29.95 -67.78
N PRO A 139 32.34 -30.54 -66.95
CA PRO A 139 31.27 -31.41 -67.44
C PRO A 139 29.85 -30.86 -67.15
N PRO A 140 28.81 -31.41 -67.80
CA PRO A 140 27.61 -30.67 -68.20
C PRO A 140 26.59 -30.44 -67.07
N GLN A 141 25.95 -29.27 -67.12
CA GLN A 141 24.84 -28.91 -66.24
C GLN A 141 23.57 -29.70 -66.60
N ALA A 142 22.97 -30.34 -65.60
CA ALA A 142 21.59 -30.85 -65.69
C ALA A 142 20.58 -29.75 -65.27
N PRO A 143 19.32 -29.83 -65.76
CA PRO A 143 18.46 -28.65 -65.93
C PRO A 143 17.90 -28.05 -64.63
N ARG A 144 17.82 -26.72 -64.62
CA ARG A 144 17.09 -25.93 -63.62
C ARG A 144 15.59 -26.11 -63.83
N GLU A 145 14.88 -26.64 -62.83
CA GLU A 145 13.43 -26.40 -62.71
C GLU A 145 13.18 -25.23 -61.75
N THR A 146 12.45 -24.24 -62.26
CA THR A 146 11.91 -23.08 -61.53
C THR A 146 10.39 -23.27 -61.36
N PRO A 147 9.63 -22.32 -60.79
CA PRO A 147 8.99 -22.45 -59.49
C PRO A 147 7.47 -22.61 -59.60
N ARG A 148 6.86 -23.60 -58.93
CA ARG A 148 5.39 -23.66 -58.83
C ARG A 148 4.87 -22.81 -57.69
N LYS A 149 4.42 -21.61 -58.09
CA LYS A 149 3.39 -20.80 -57.44
C LYS A 149 2.15 -21.67 -57.19
N SER A 150 1.69 -21.77 -55.94
CA SER A 150 0.34 -22.20 -55.56
C SER A 150 0.05 -21.55 -54.21
N ALA A 151 -0.61 -20.40 -54.23
CA ALA A 151 -2.07 -20.27 -54.23
C ALA A 151 -2.66 -20.70 -52.88
N LEU A 152 -2.86 -19.69 -52.04
CA LEU A 152 -3.61 -19.67 -50.79
C LEU A 152 -5.11 -19.92 -51.07
N PRO A 153 -5.83 -20.62 -50.19
CA PRO A 153 -7.22 -20.27 -49.90
C PRO A 153 -7.49 -20.01 -48.40
N PRO A 154 -8.62 -19.34 -48.08
CA PRO A 154 -8.76 -18.36 -46.99
C PRO A 154 -9.18 -18.94 -45.62
N PRO A 155 -9.09 -18.14 -44.53
CA PRO A 155 -9.48 -18.56 -43.19
C PRO A 155 -11.02 -18.58 -42.98
N PRO A 156 -11.50 -19.26 -41.91
CA PRO A 156 -12.92 -19.41 -41.59
C PRO A 156 -13.59 -18.11 -41.12
#